data_AF-A0A1F8MQL4-F1
#
_entry.id   AF-A0A1F8MQL4-F1
#
_cell.length_a   1.000
_cell.length_b   1.000
_cell.length_c   1.000
_cell.angle_alpha   90.00
_cell.angle_beta   90.00
_cell.angle_gamma   90.00
#
_symmetry.space_group_name_H-M   'P 1'
#
loop_
_entity.id
_entity.type
_entity.pdbx_description
1 polymer ?
#
loop_
_entity_poly.entity_id
_entity_poly.type
_entity_poly.pdbx_seq_one_letter_code
_entity_poly.pdbx_strand_id
1 'polypeptide(L)' 'MNTKCPGQDIRNLRAAMYKCPKCGAEVEMFSDEQRIKCKNCGEYVYKEQTPSCIEWCPSAKQCLGEERWKALRGEV' A
#
# COMPACT_ATOMS: atom_id res chain seq x y z
N MET A 1 -16.35 20.37 -3.40
CA MET A 1 -15.73 19.41 -4.33
C MET A 1 -14.99 18.37 -3.50
N ASN A 2 -15.42 17.10 -3.51
CA ASN A 2 -14.72 16.04 -2.77
C ASN A 2 -13.49 15.61 -3.59
N THR A 3 -12.39 16.33 -3.44
CA THR A 3 -11.06 15.93 -3.94
C THR A 3 -10.53 14.79 -3.07
N LYS A 4 -11.19 13.63 -3.11
CA LYS A 4 -10.69 12.42 -2.45
C LYS A 4 -9.66 11.76 -3.34
N CYS A 5 -8.54 11.33 -2.76
CA CYS A 5 -7.54 10.55 -3.46
C CYS A 5 -8.20 9.26 -3.99
N PRO A 6 -8.11 8.93 -5.30
CA PRO A 6 -8.69 7.69 -5.86
C PRO A 6 -8.20 6.41 -5.16
N GLY A 7 -6.99 6.45 -4.60
CA GLY A 7 -6.42 5.35 -3.82
C GLY A 7 -7.05 5.17 -2.43
N GLN A 8 -7.80 6.15 -1.94
CA GLN A 8 -8.56 6.07 -0.67
C GLN A 8 -10.01 5.62 -0.90
N ASP A 9 -10.38 5.27 -2.14
CA ASP A 9 -11.67 4.65 -2.41
C ASP A 9 -11.62 3.18 -1.94
N ILE A 10 -12.53 2.82 -1.03
CA ILE A 10 -12.66 1.47 -0.49
C ILE A 10 -12.84 0.40 -1.59
N ARG A 11 -13.38 0.78 -2.76
CA ARG A 11 -13.56 -0.12 -3.91
C ARG A 11 -12.23 -0.56 -4.53
N ASN A 12 -11.16 0.19 -4.28
CA ASN A 12 -9.82 -0.07 -4.79
C ASN A 12 -8.89 -0.71 -3.75
N LEU A 13 -9.39 -1.01 -2.54
CA LEU A 13 -8.58 -1.65 -1.50
C LEU A 13 -8.21 -3.09 -1.91
N ARG A 14 -6.93 -3.40 -1.81
CA ARG A 14 -6.41 -4.75 -2.03
C ARG A 14 -5.89 -5.31 -0.72
N ALA A 15 -6.26 -6.55 -0.41
CA ALA A 15 -5.69 -7.30 0.70
C ALA A 15 -4.45 -8.06 0.24
N ALA A 16 -3.43 -8.14 1.09
CA ALA A 16 -2.27 -8.99 0.92
C ALA A 16 -1.94 -9.72 2.23
N MET A 17 -1.41 -10.92 2.12
CA MET A 17 -1.00 -11.74 3.26
C MET A 17 0.46 -11.45 3.59
N TYR A 18 0.74 -11.14 4.85
CA TYR A 18 2.07 -10.92 5.40
C TYR A 18 2.34 -11.94 6.49
N LYS A 19 3.59 -12.38 6.64
CA LYS A 19 3.99 -13.22 7.77
C LYS A 19 4.44 -12.37 8.94
N CYS A 20 3.92 -12.68 10.12
CA CYS A 20 4.38 -12.05 11.35
C CYS A 20 5.85 -12.43 11.59
N PRO A 21 6.78 -11.47 11.71
CA PRO A 21 8.21 -11.76 11.89
C PRO A 21 8.51 -12.42 13.25
N LYS A 22 7.60 -12.31 14.22
CA LYS A 22 7.78 -12.85 15.57
C LYS A 22 7.30 -14.28 15.74
N CYS A 23 6.16 -14.63 15.15
CA CYS A 23 5.51 -15.94 15.38
C CYS A 23 5.21 -16.72 14.09
N GLY A 24 5.48 -16.15 12.91
CA GLY A 24 5.25 -16.80 11.62
C GLY A 24 3.78 -16.87 11.18
N ALA A 25 2.83 -16.45 12.01
CA ALA A 25 1.41 -16.43 11.65
C ALA A 25 1.14 -15.48 10.48
N GLU A 26 0.24 -15.89 9.59
CA GLU A 26 -0.22 -15.03 8.49
C GLU A 26 -1.18 -13.96 9.02
N VAL A 27 -0.98 -12.73 8.55
CA VAL A 27 -1.85 -11.60 8.82
C VAL A 27 -2.28 -10.99 7.48
N GLU A 28 -3.57 -10.76 7.34
CA GLU A 28 -4.13 -10.01 6.21
C GLU A 28 -3.95 -8.52 6.47
N MET A 29 -3.49 -7.76 5.47
CA MET A 29 -3.35 -6.31 5.57
C MET A 29 -3.84 -5.66 4.28
N PHE A 30 -4.64 -4.60 4.40
CA PHE A 30 -5.17 -3.84 3.27
C PHE A 30 -4.14 -2.85 2.72
N SER A 31 -4.32 -2.42 1.47
CA SER A 31 -3.39 -1.55 0.75
C SER A 31 -3.21 -0.17 1.39
N ASP A 32 -4.21 0.34 2.12
CA ASP A 32 -4.16 1.61 2.84
C ASP A 32 -3.54 1.51 4.24
N GLU A 33 -3.49 0.32 4.82
CA GLU A 33 -2.88 0.09 6.13
C GLU A 33 -1.34 0.11 6.04
N GLN A 34 -0.66 0.74 7.01
CA GLN A 34 0.81 0.68 7.12
C GLN A 34 1.30 -0.48 7.99
N ARG A 35 0.44 -0.91 8.93
CA ARG A 35 0.72 -1.96 9.88
C ARG A 35 -0.57 -2.58 10.37
N ILE A 36 -0.51 -3.84 10.79
CA ILE A 36 -1.60 -4.53 11.48
C ILE A 36 -1.08 -5.22 12.74
N LYS A 37 -1.91 -5.31 13.77
CA LYS A 37 -1.58 -6.08 14.98
C LYS A 37 -1.83 -7.57 14.72
N CYS A 38 -0.80 -8.39 14.91
CA CYS A 38 -0.92 -9.85 14.83
C CYS A 38 -1.85 -10.36 15.93
N LYS A 39 -2.94 -11.05 15.53
CA LYS A 39 -3.92 -11.62 16.48
C LYS A 39 -3.36 -12.78 17.30
N ASN A 40 -2.28 -13.42 16.85
CA ASN A 40 -1.67 -14.57 17.53
C ASN A 40 -0.73 -14.17 18.67
N CYS A 41 0.16 -13.19 18.44
CA CYS A 41 1.22 -12.83 19.40
C CYS A 41 1.20 -11.36 19.86
N GLY A 42 0.32 -10.54 19.29
CA GLY A 42 0.17 -9.13 19.64
C GLY A 42 1.20 -8.18 19.01
N GLU A 43 2.18 -8.68 18.27
CA GLU A 43 3.20 -7.87 17.58
C GLU A 43 2.61 -7.08 16.41
N TYR A 44 3.12 -5.87 16.16
CA TYR A 44 2.77 -5.13 14.94
C TYR A 44 3.58 -5.65 13.75
N VAL A 45 2.87 -6.05 12.69
CA VAL A 45 3.44 -6.39 11.40
C VAL A 45 3.36 -5.15 10.52
N TYR A 46 4.50 -4.71 10.00
CA TYR A 46 4.62 -3.52 9.17
C TYR A 46 4.78 -3.93 7.71
N LYS A 47 4.31 -3.09 6.78
CA LYS A 47 4.74 -3.22 5.38
C LYS A 47 6.23 -2.91 5.30
N GLU A 48 6.95 -3.68 4.50
CA GLU A 48 8.39 -3.45 4.27
C GLU A 48 8.66 -2.11 3.60
N GLN A 49 7.70 -1.60 2.82
CA GLN A 49 7.77 -0.31 2.17
C GLN A 49 6.47 0.45 2.33
N THR A 50 6.56 1.77 2.56
CA THR A 50 5.40 2.65 2.47
C THR A 50 4.83 2.53 1.05
N PRO A 51 3.58 2.07 0.88
CA PRO A 51 2.99 1.85 -0.43
C PRO A 51 2.86 3.18 -1.17
N SER A 52 3.83 3.49 -2.04
CA SER A 52 3.78 4.65 -2.91
C SER A 52 2.66 4.47 -3.94
N CYS A 53 1.91 5.52 -4.24
CA CYS A 53 0.78 5.45 -5.17
C CYS A 53 1.19 4.93 -6.56
N ILE A 54 2.47 5.09 -6.93
CA ILE A 54 3.06 4.56 -8.16
C ILE A 54 3.00 3.03 -8.29
N GLU A 55 3.02 2.30 -7.18
CA GLU A 55 3.12 0.84 -7.19
C GLU A 55 1.76 0.15 -7.33
N TRP A 56 0.67 0.81 -6.93
CA TRP A 56 -0.62 0.14 -6.77
C TRP A 56 -1.83 0.94 -7.25
N CYS A 57 -1.74 2.27 -7.36
CA CYS A 57 -2.88 3.11 -7.73
C CYS A 57 -2.95 3.28 -9.25
N PRO A 58 -4.04 2.82 -9.91
CA PRO A 58 -4.18 2.92 -11.36
C PRO A 58 -4.23 4.37 -11.86
N SER A 59 -4.66 5.30 -11.00
CA SER A 59 -4.73 6.72 -11.31
C SER A 59 -3.40 7.44 -11.11
N ALA A 60 -2.37 6.80 -10.58
CA ALA A 60 -1.14 7.49 -10.18
C ALA A 60 -0.36 8.08 -11.36
N LYS A 61 -0.37 7.45 -12.55
CA LYS A 61 0.21 8.06 -13.77
C LYS A 61 -0.48 9.39 -14.12
N GLN A 62 -1.80 9.41 -14.07
CA GLN A 62 -2.59 10.63 -14.31
C GLN A 62 -2.36 11.69 -13.22
N CYS A 63 -2.28 11.27 -11.94
CA CYS A 63 -2.07 12.19 -10.82
C CYS A 63 -0.66 12.80 -10.79
N LEU A 64 0.37 12.02 -11.14
CA LEU A 64 1.78 12.46 -11.09
C LEU A 64 2.21 13.18 -12.37
N GLY A 65 1.58 12.88 -13.51
CA GLY A 65 2.04 13.30 -14.83
C GLY A 65 3.17 12.42 -15.35
N GLU A 66 3.33 12.39 -16.68
CA GLU A 66 4.23 11.43 -17.34
C GLU A 66 5.71 11.61 -16.97
N GLU A 67 6.19 12.85 -16.93
CA GLU A 67 7.59 13.20 -16.59
C GLU A 67 7.97 12.69 -15.19
N ARG A 68 7.15 13.03 -14.18
CA ARG A 68 7.37 12.63 -12.78
C ARG A 68 7.18 11.13 -12.58
N TRP A 69 6.26 10.51 -13.33
CA TRP A 69 6.06 9.06 -13.32
C TRP A 69 7.33 8.31 -13.78
N LYS A 70 7.88 8.68 -14.94
CA LYS A 70 9.11 8.08 -15.50
C LYS A 70 10.30 8.25 -14.55
N ALA A 71 10.46 9.44 -13.97
CA ALA A 71 11.52 9.73 -13.00
C ALA A 71 11.45 8.83 -11.75
N LEU A 72 10.26 8.57 -11.23
CA LEU A 72 10.06 7.72 -10.05
C LEU A 72 10.18 6.21 -10.37
N ARG A 73 9.99 5.79 -11.63
CA ARG A 73 10.18 4.41 -12.10
C ARG A 73 11.62 4.09 -12.50
N GLY A 74 12.49 5.10 -12.59
CA GLY A 74 13.88 4.93 -13.05
C GLY A 74 14.00 4.71 -14.57
N GLU A 75 13.04 5.19 -15.35
CA GLU A 75 13.04 5.11 -16.82
C GLU A 75 13.70 6.35 -17.47
N VAL A 76 14.75 6.89 -16.84
CA VAL A 76 15.46 8.10 -17.27
C VAL A 76 16.92 7.83 -17.55
#